data_AF-A0A2E5FHN5-F1
#
_entry.id   AF-A0A2E5FHN5-F1
#
_cell.length_a   1.000
_cell.length_b   1.000
_cell.length_c   1.000
_cell.angle_alpha   90.00
_cell.angle_beta   90.00
_cell.angle_gamma   90.00
#
_symmetry.space_group_name_H-M   'P 1'
#
loop_
_entity.id
_entity.type
_entity.pdbx_description
1 polymer ?
#
loop_
_entity_poly.entity_id
_entity_poly.type
_entity_poly.pdbx_seq_one_letter_code
_entity_poly.pdbx_strand_id
1 'polypeptide(L)'
;MSNEKRIPCPYCGEMIMQGAYKCRFCGSWLIEGGRESVDKAMWADEQKEKCEELLENGSWDDCYDHVLKVLKKAPSIQWAQEILTKLKKEKIEKLLENMNKLKRSKPAKAKEIALEILSVDGSNASAKQHLEDLALSEKREKKKLYKRDIKNALSEKKYLKTIALCNQAVSENLNGEWVNDALVEVGESPRAFSDFSGLTAVAYFSGFWITGKVNGDIAVLNIHEKEISESRILDFHKKKIIALVSNKNFLFAVSSDGFVSKWDKGLNLISDFKLNIKPICADLENNKLLIGSLEGSLVLVENDKPTVVFEEKNGISIVFYGEKNIHLVDLYGSLFTLYEKNNSFMPKKKKDLSCAGLSFSGSAFSTVDGSVYFEDKNFKKINLKSSVLSLLDIGQNYLAAGHFGLKVIGKKDQNLASRSTLMLAFNGSDFLCYKGDNSLELWSASRWLD
;
A
#
# COMPACT_ATOMS: atom_id res chain seq x y z
N MET A 1 -66.99 -3.72 43.67
CA MET A 1 -67.09 -2.49 42.85
C MET A 1 -65.68 -2.04 42.52
N SER A 2 -65.21 -2.28 41.30
CA SER A 2 -63.88 -1.87 40.85
C SER A 2 -63.82 -0.34 40.75
N ASN A 3 -62.87 0.28 41.47
CA ASN A 3 -62.58 1.70 41.39
C ASN A 3 -61.82 1.97 40.07
N GLU A 4 -62.56 2.12 38.97
CA GLU A 4 -61.96 2.47 37.69
C GLU A 4 -61.46 3.93 37.72
N LYS A 5 -60.14 4.10 37.67
CA LYS A 5 -59.50 5.41 37.60
C LYS A 5 -59.87 6.10 36.27
N ARG A 6 -60.38 7.33 36.40
CA ARG A 6 -60.69 8.22 35.26
C ARG A 6 -59.70 9.36 35.20
N ILE A 7 -59.35 9.77 33.99
CA ILE A 7 -58.47 10.91 33.69
C ILE A 7 -59.22 11.88 32.76
N PRO A 8 -58.95 13.19 32.81
CA PRO A 8 -59.52 14.12 31.84
C PRO A 8 -58.90 13.92 30.45
N CYS A 9 -59.71 14.00 29.40
CA CYS A 9 -59.26 13.94 28.02
C CYS A 9 -58.41 15.19 27.70
N PRO A 10 -57.19 15.04 27.15
CA PRO A 10 -56.33 16.18 26.82
C PRO A 10 -56.88 17.07 25.70
N TYR A 11 -57.85 16.59 24.90
CA TYR A 11 -58.43 17.34 23.79
C TYR A 11 -59.74 18.06 24.13
N CYS A 12 -60.61 17.46 24.96
CA CYS A 12 -61.93 18.01 25.27
C CYS A 12 -62.23 18.19 26.77
N GLY A 13 -61.31 17.80 27.66
CA GLY A 13 -61.46 17.92 29.12
C GLY A 13 -62.36 16.88 29.78
N GLU A 14 -63.15 16.12 29.01
CA GLU A 14 -64.11 15.14 29.57
C GLU A 14 -63.43 13.94 30.26
N MET A 15 -64.05 13.44 31.33
CA MET A 15 -63.51 12.33 32.14
C MET A 15 -63.67 10.98 31.41
N ILE A 16 -62.54 10.42 30.99
CA ILE A 16 -62.39 9.15 30.28
C ILE A 16 -61.68 8.10 31.14
N MET A 17 -61.75 6.83 30.76
CA MET A 17 -61.01 5.77 31.45
C MET A 17 -59.49 5.93 31.23
N GLN A 18 -58.68 5.65 32.25
CA GLN A 18 -57.21 5.81 32.18
C GLN A 18 -56.55 4.97 31.07
N GLY A 19 -57.20 3.91 30.58
CA GLY A 19 -56.75 3.09 29.45
C GLY A 19 -57.52 3.31 28.14
N ALA A 20 -58.28 4.39 28.00
CA ALA A 20 -59.05 4.65 26.78
C ALA A 20 -58.11 5.01 25.61
N TYR A 21 -58.22 4.28 24.51
CA TYR A 21 -57.47 4.56 23.27
C TYR A 21 -58.08 5.71 22.45
N LYS A 22 -59.40 5.89 22.57
CA LYS A 22 -60.19 6.91 21.89
C LYS A 22 -61.14 7.57 22.88
N CYS A 23 -61.20 8.90 22.88
CA CYS A 23 -62.17 9.61 23.69
C CYS A 23 -63.57 9.35 23.16
N ARG A 24 -64.46 8.80 24.00
CA ARG A 24 -65.86 8.56 23.64
C ARG A 24 -66.67 9.83 23.36
N PHE A 25 -66.19 10.97 23.85
CA PHE A 25 -66.90 12.25 23.75
C PHE A 25 -66.50 13.03 22.50
N CYS A 26 -65.20 13.30 22.31
CA CYS A 26 -64.73 14.07 21.15
C CYS A 26 -64.23 13.22 19.98
N GLY A 27 -64.06 11.91 20.16
CA GLY A 27 -63.56 11.01 19.13
C GLY A 27 -62.05 11.08 18.86
N SER A 28 -61.30 11.95 19.55
CA SER A 28 -59.84 12.05 19.42
C SER A 28 -59.13 10.80 19.97
N TRP A 29 -58.03 10.40 19.33
CA TRP A 29 -57.18 9.29 19.76
C TRP A 29 -56.15 9.77 20.79
N LEU A 30 -55.97 9.00 21.86
CA LEU A 30 -55.29 9.43 23.08
C LEU A 30 -53.86 8.91 23.20
N ILE A 31 -53.41 8.17 22.20
CA ILE A 31 -52.10 7.54 22.12
C ILE A 31 -51.27 8.29 21.10
N GLU A 32 -49.97 8.44 21.36
CA GLU A 32 -49.02 8.89 20.35
C GLU A 32 -49.11 7.99 19.10
N GLY A 33 -49.31 8.59 17.93
CA GLY A 33 -49.55 7.89 16.66
C GLY A 33 -51.03 7.64 16.29
N GLY A 34 -51.99 7.98 17.15
CA GLY A 34 -53.42 8.01 16.81
C GLY A 34 -54.03 6.63 16.47
N ARG A 35 -55.03 6.60 15.57
CA ARG A 35 -55.68 5.35 15.11
C ARG A 35 -54.71 4.32 14.55
N GLU A 36 -53.70 4.82 13.84
CA GLU A 36 -52.74 3.98 13.11
C GLU A 36 -51.89 3.14 14.07
N SER A 37 -51.57 3.64 15.27
CA SER A 37 -50.82 2.86 16.26
C SER A 37 -51.67 1.74 16.87
N VAL A 38 -52.98 1.96 17.06
CA VAL A 38 -53.91 0.91 17.52
C VAL A 38 -54.09 -0.17 16.46
N ASP A 39 -54.35 0.22 15.21
CA ASP A 39 -54.54 -0.73 14.12
C ASP A 39 -53.27 -1.58 13.91
N LYS A 40 -52.08 -1.00 14.09
CA LYS A 40 -50.79 -1.75 14.07
C LYS A 40 -50.63 -2.69 15.25
N ALA A 41 -51.04 -2.29 16.46
CA ALA A 41 -50.95 -3.13 17.66
C ALA A 41 -51.90 -4.33 17.58
N MET A 42 -53.16 -4.11 17.20
CA MET A 42 -54.14 -5.19 16.99
C MET A 42 -53.67 -6.16 15.90
N TRP A 43 -53.19 -5.64 14.77
CA TRP A 43 -52.61 -6.47 13.72
C TRP A 43 -51.41 -7.28 14.21
N ALA A 44 -50.54 -6.68 15.04
CA ALA A 44 -49.39 -7.39 15.61
C ALA A 44 -49.83 -8.53 16.54
N ASP A 45 -50.84 -8.32 17.39
CA ASP A 45 -51.33 -9.38 18.27
C ASP A 45 -51.89 -10.58 17.49
N GLU A 46 -52.57 -10.36 16.36
CA GLU A 46 -52.97 -11.44 15.45
C GLU A 46 -51.76 -12.18 14.85
N GLN A 47 -50.66 -11.47 14.55
CA GLN A 47 -49.44 -12.11 14.05
C GLN A 47 -48.70 -12.88 15.14
N LYS A 48 -48.95 -12.61 16.42
CA LYS A 48 -48.30 -13.30 17.54
C LYS A 48 -48.69 -14.77 17.59
N GLU A 49 -49.99 -15.08 17.46
CA GLU A 49 -50.49 -16.47 17.44
C GLU A 49 -49.84 -17.28 16.31
N LYS A 50 -49.70 -16.67 15.12
CA LYS A 50 -49.00 -17.27 13.99
C LYS A 50 -47.51 -17.48 14.26
N CYS A 51 -46.84 -16.57 14.98
CA CYS A 51 -45.45 -16.77 15.39
C CYS A 51 -45.32 -17.96 16.33
N GLU A 52 -46.24 -18.11 17.30
CA GLU A 52 -46.25 -19.21 18.26
C GLU A 52 -46.47 -20.56 17.56
N GLU A 53 -47.38 -20.65 16.60
CA GLU A 53 -47.60 -21.84 15.77
C GLU A 53 -46.33 -22.23 14.97
N LEU A 54 -45.62 -21.25 14.38
CA LEU A 54 -44.37 -21.50 13.65
C LEU A 54 -43.25 -22.03 14.57
N LEU A 55 -43.20 -21.55 15.82
CA LEU A 55 -42.24 -22.01 16.82
C LEU A 55 -42.55 -23.46 17.25
N GLU A 56 -43.82 -23.79 17.48
CA GLU A 56 -44.25 -25.15 17.86
C GLU A 56 -43.96 -26.17 16.75
N ASN A 57 -44.12 -25.76 15.49
CA ASN A 57 -43.80 -26.60 14.32
C ASN A 57 -42.30 -26.70 14.02
N GLY A 58 -41.45 -25.99 14.78
CA GLY A 58 -39.99 -26.00 14.59
C GLY A 58 -39.52 -25.28 13.32
N SER A 59 -40.34 -24.42 12.70
CA SER A 59 -39.94 -23.63 11.54
C SER A 59 -39.32 -22.28 11.95
N TRP A 60 -38.11 -22.36 12.49
CA TRP A 60 -37.41 -21.22 13.08
C TRP A 60 -37.10 -20.10 12.08
N ASP A 61 -36.71 -20.44 10.85
CA ASP A 61 -36.40 -19.45 9.81
C ASP A 61 -37.67 -18.72 9.33
N ASP A 62 -38.78 -19.45 9.16
CA ASP A 62 -40.06 -18.85 8.81
C ASP A 62 -40.58 -17.92 9.92
N CYS A 63 -40.41 -18.32 11.19
CA CYS A 63 -40.75 -17.48 12.34
C CYS A 63 -39.89 -16.21 12.36
N TYR A 64 -38.59 -16.32 12.09
CA TYR A 64 -37.68 -15.17 12.03
C TYR A 64 -38.09 -14.17 10.95
N ASP A 65 -38.34 -14.64 9.72
CA ASP A 65 -38.80 -13.80 8.61
C ASP A 65 -40.17 -13.18 8.91
N HIS A 66 -41.04 -13.91 9.60
CA HIS A 66 -42.34 -13.41 10.02
C HIS A 66 -42.21 -12.27 11.06
N VAL A 67 -41.38 -12.46 12.08
CA VAL A 67 -41.10 -11.44 13.12
C VAL A 67 -40.46 -10.19 12.51
N LEU A 68 -39.55 -10.34 11.54
CA LEU A 68 -39.00 -9.19 10.81
C LEU A 68 -40.07 -8.41 10.03
N LYS A 69 -41.04 -9.10 9.42
CA LYS A 69 -42.18 -8.43 8.75
C LYS A 69 -43.04 -7.66 9.76
N VAL A 70 -43.26 -8.22 10.96
CA VAL A 70 -43.99 -7.54 12.05
C VAL A 70 -43.24 -6.28 12.49
N LEU A 71 -41.96 -6.40 12.81
CA LEU A 71 -41.14 -5.26 13.28
C LEU A 71 -40.94 -4.19 12.21
N LYS A 72 -40.93 -4.54 10.92
CA LYS A 72 -40.89 -3.56 9.83
C LYS A 72 -42.13 -2.68 9.80
N LYS A 73 -43.31 -3.23 10.13
CA LYS A 73 -44.60 -2.51 10.14
C LYS A 73 -44.90 -1.85 11.50
N ALA A 74 -44.44 -2.47 12.58
CA ALA A 74 -44.65 -2.03 13.96
C ALA A 74 -43.37 -2.22 14.82
N PRO A 75 -42.39 -1.30 14.72
CA PRO A 75 -41.07 -1.48 15.36
C PRO A 75 -41.09 -1.51 16.89
N SER A 76 -42.12 -0.93 17.52
CA SER A 76 -42.25 -0.79 18.97
C SER A 76 -42.90 -1.98 19.68
N ILE A 77 -43.23 -3.06 18.96
CA ILE A 77 -43.92 -4.21 19.52
C ILE A 77 -42.95 -5.06 20.36
N GLN A 78 -43.15 -5.04 21.68
CA GLN A 78 -42.24 -5.65 22.65
C GLN A 78 -42.12 -7.18 22.47
N TRP A 79 -43.23 -7.91 22.31
CA TRP A 79 -43.18 -9.36 22.18
C TRP A 79 -42.37 -9.79 20.93
N ALA A 80 -42.46 -9.04 19.84
CA ALA A 80 -41.73 -9.33 18.61
C ALA A 80 -40.22 -9.09 18.79
N GLN A 81 -39.84 -8.05 19.54
CA GLN A 81 -38.44 -7.81 19.91
C GLN A 81 -37.89 -8.93 20.82
N GLU A 82 -38.68 -9.41 21.78
CA GLU A 82 -38.30 -10.51 22.67
C GLU A 82 -38.14 -11.83 21.90
N ILE A 83 -39.09 -12.17 21.01
CA ILE A 83 -38.98 -13.37 20.16
C ILE A 83 -37.76 -13.25 19.24
N LEU A 84 -37.56 -12.10 18.56
CA LEU A 84 -36.39 -11.89 17.72
C LEU A 84 -35.08 -12.12 18.49
N THR A 85 -35.02 -11.64 19.73
CA THR A 85 -33.84 -11.82 20.59
C THR A 85 -33.58 -13.30 20.90
N LYS A 86 -34.63 -14.08 21.21
CA LYS A 86 -34.53 -15.52 21.42
C LYS A 86 -34.09 -16.25 20.15
N LEU A 87 -34.72 -15.97 19.02
CA LEU A 87 -34.40 -16.57 17.71
C LEU A 87 -32.94 -16.32 17.32
N LYS A 88 -32.46 -15.07 17.49
CA LYS A 88 -31.06 -14.72 17.23
C LYS A 88 -30.11 -15.50 18.12
N LYS A 89 -30.42 -15.61 19.42
CA LYS A 89 -29.59 -16.36 20.38
C LYS A 89 -29.45 -17.83 19.98
N GLU A 90 -30.55 -18.51 19.68
CA GLU A 90 -30.51 -19.93 19.28
C GLU A 90 -29.79 -20.14 17.94
N LYS A 91 -30.02 -19.26 16.96
CA LYS A 91 -29.31 -19.31 15.68
C LYS A 91 -27.80 -19.14 15.87
N ILE A 92 -27.39 -18.18 16.69
CA ILE A 92 -25.98 -17.95 17.03
C ILE A 92 -25.38 -19.18 17.73
N GLU A 93 -26.09 -19.81 18.68
CA GLU A 93 -25.62 -21.01 19.37
C GLU A 93 -25.38 -22.18 18.40
N LYS A 94 -26.33 -22.45 17.48
CA LYS A 94 -26.17 -23.47 16.43
C LYS A 94 -25.00 -23.17 15.49
N LEU A 95 -24.87 -21.91 15.06
CA LEU A 95 -23.76 -21.48 14.20
C LEU A 95 -22.41 -21.60 14.92
N LEU A 96 -22.32 -21.24 16.20
CA LEU A 96 -21.10 -21.39 17.00
C LEU A 96 -20.71 -22.86 17.15
N GLU A 97 -21.66 -23.76 17.36
CA GLU A 97 -21.39 -25.20 17.41
C GLU A 97 -20.82 -25.71 16.07
N ASN A 98 -21.42 -25.31 14.95
CA ASN A 98 -20.95 -25.66 13.61
C ASN A 98 -19.56 -25.08 13.31
N MET A 99 -19.33 -23.83 13.68
CA MET A 99 -18.03 -23.16 13.56
C MET A 99 -16.96 -23.93 14.33
N ASN A 100 -17.24 -24.32 15.58
CA ASN A 100 -16.30 -25.07 16.42
C ASN A 100 -15.97 -26.45 15.84
N LYS A 101 -16.95 -27.16 15.26
CA LYS A 101 -16.72 -28.43 14.56
C LYS A 101 -15.83 -28.27 13.32
N LEU A 102 -15.96 -27.16 12.59
CA LEU A 102 -15.26 -26.92 11.33
C LEU A 102 -13.90 -26.21 11.50
N LYS A 103 -13.64 -25.55 12.64
CA LYS A 103 -12.45 -24.72 12.89
C LYS A 103 -11.13 -25.43 12.58
N ARG A 104 -11.04 -26.75 12.79
CA ARG A 104 -9.82 -27.55 12.52
C ARG A 104 -9.77 -28.15 11.12
N SER A 105 -10.91 -28.60 10.58
CA SER A 105 -10.94 -29.40 9.35
C SER A 105 -11.18 -28.57 8.09
N LYS A 106 -11.95 -27.48 8.20
CA LYS A 106 -12.37 -26.63 7.07
C LYS A 106 -12.36 -25.16 7.49
N PRO A 107 -11.18 -24.54 7.67
CA PRO A 107 -11.05 -23.17 8.19
C PRO A 107 -11.76 -22.12 7.31
N ALA A 108 -11.80 -22.31 5.99
CA ALA A 108 -12.53 -21.41 5.09
C ALA A 108 -14.05 -21.41 5.38
N LYS A 109 -14.65 -22.59 5.61
CA LYS A 109 -16.08 -22.68 5.97
C LYS A 109 -16.34 -22.13 7.37
N ALA A 110 -15.43 -22.35 8.31
CA ALA A 110 -15.54 -21.77 9.65
C ALA A 110 -15.48 -20.23 9.62
N LYS A 111 -14.67 -19.64 8.71
CA LYS A 111 -14.64 -18.20 8.45
C LYS A 111 -15.97 -17.67 7.91
N GLU A 112 -16.58 -18.36 6.95
CA GLU A 112 -17.91 -18.00 6.42
C GLU A 112 -18.97 -17.99 7.53
N ILE A 113 -18.99 -19.02 8.38
CA ILE A 113 -19.93 -19.09 9.52
C ILE A 113 -19.66 -17.98 10.54
N ALA A 114 -18.40 -17.64 10.82
CA ALA A 114 -18.09 -16.53 11.71
C ALA A 114 -18.60 -15.18 11.17
N LEU A 115 -18.50 -14.96 9.85
CA LEU A 115 -19.08 -13.78 9.20
C LEU A 115 -20.61 -13.79 9.25
N GLU A 116 -21.24 -14.96 9.09
CA GLU A 116 -22.69 -15.12 9.27
C GLU A 116 -23.13 -14.76 10.69
N ILE A 117 -22.42 -15.23 11.73
CA ILE A 117 -22.69 -14.88 13.12
C ILE A 117 -22.62 -13.36 13.31
N LEU A 118 -21.59 -12.69 12.77
CA LEU A 118 -21.45 -11.24 12.87
C LEU A 118 -22.51 -10.46 12.09
N SER A 119 -23.13 -11.06 11.08
CA SER A 119 -24.30 -10.46 10.40
C SER A 119 -25.56 -10.48 11.26
N VAL A 120 -25.68 -11.47 12.17
CA VAL A 120 -26.80 -11.59 13.12
C VAL A 120 -26.57 -10.74 14.37
N ASP A 121 -25.33 -10.76 14.89
CA ASP A 121 -24.86 -10.01 16.04
C ASP A 121 -23.42 -9.53 15.83
N GLY A 122 -23.28 -8.27 15.41
CA GLY A 122 -21.99 -7.63 15.16
C GLY A 122 -21.12 -7.45 16.42
N SER A 123 -21.65 -7.75 17.61
CA SER A 123 -20.92 -7.70 18.88
C SER A 123 -20.40 -9.06 19.36
N ASN A 124 -20.67 -10.15 18.64
CA ASN A 124 -20.30 -11.50 19.07
C ASN A 124 -18.78 -11.68 19.23
N ALA A 125 -18.31 -11.81 20.47
CA ALA A 125 -16.89 -11.88 20.80
C ALA A 125 -16.21 -13.15 20.26
N SER A 126 -16.89 -14.31 20.29
CA SER A 126 -16.33 -15.58 19.84
C SER A 126 -16.07 -15.60 18.34
N ALA A 127 -16.97 -15.04 17.53
CA ALA A 127 -16.78 -14.93 16.08
C ALA A 127 -15.64 -13.95 15.73
N LYS A 128 -15.56 -12.79 16.41
CA LYS A 128 -14.45 -11.84 16.24
C LYS A 128 -13.10 -12.48 16.56
N GLN A 129 -12.99 -13.10 17.73
CA GLN A 129 -11.77 -13.80 18.15
C GLN A 129 -11.37 -14.89 17.15
N HIS A 130 -12.33 -15.65 16.60
CA HIS A 130 -12.01 -16.66 15.61
C HIS A 130 -11.42 -16.07 14.32
N LEU A 131 -11.97 -14.96 13.83
CA LEU A 131 -11.46 -14.26 12.65
C LEU A 131 -10.06 -13.69 12.88
N GLU A 132 -9.79 -13.16 14.08
CA GLU A 132 -8.47 -12.69 14.49
C GLU A 132 -7.45 -13.84 14.57
N ASP A 133 -7.80 -14.97 15.19
CA ASP A 133 -6.97 -16.17 15.25
C ASP A 133 -6.62 -16.67 13.83
N LEU A 134 -7.60 -16.64 12.92
CA LEU A 134 -7.45 -17.09 11.54
C LEU A 134 -6.54 -16.14 10.75
N ALA A 135 -6.71 -14.83 10.90
CA ALA A 135 -5.83 -13.83 10.31
C ALA A 135 -4.38 -13.98 10.83
N LEU A 136 -4.19 -14.26 12.12
CA LEU A 136 -2.88 -14.52 12.71
C LEU A 136 -2.26 -15.81 12.16
N SER A 137 -3.07 -16.87 11.97
CA SER A 137 -2.63 -18.13 11.37
C SER A 137 -2.21 -17.96 9.91
N GLU A 138 -3.02 -17.29 9.09
CA GLU A 138 -2.69 -16.93 7.70
C GLU A 138 -1.40 -16.10 7.64
N LYS A 139 -1.23 -15.14 8.55
CA LYS A 139 0.00 -14.34 8.68
C LYS A 139 1.22 -15.20 9.00
N ARG A 140 1.08 -16.21 9.89
CA ARG A 140 2.16 -17.16 10.23
C ARG A 140 2.54 -18.06 9.05
N GLU A 141 1.57 -18.58 8.29
CA GLU A 141 1.84 -19.40 7.10
C GLU A 141 2.49 -18.59 5.98
N LYS A 142 2.01 -17.37 5.72
CA LYS A 142 2.69 -16.44 4.80
C LYS A 142 4.13 -16.18 5.23
N LYS A 143 4.37 -15.92 6.52
CA LYS A 143 5.74 -15.71 7.06
C LYS A 143 6.64 -16.93 6.80
N LYS A 144 6.14 -18.16 6.98
CA LYS A 144 6.90 -19.38 6.66
C LYS A 144 7.23 -19.48 5.18
N LEU A 145 6.27 -19.16 4.31
CA LEU A 145 6.46 -19.15 2.86
C LEU A 145 7.56 -18.17 2.44
N TYR A 146 7.48 -16.90 2.89
CA TYR A 146 8.51 -15.91 2.61
C TYR A 146 9.89 -16.35 3.12
N LYS A 147 9.96 -16.87 4.35
CA LYS A 147 11.23 -17.36 4.92
C LYS A 147 11.86 -18.46 4.07
N ARG A 148 11.04 -19.39 3.55
CA ARG A 148 11.49 -20.44 2.62
C ARG A 148 11.98 -19.86 1.30
N ASP A 149 11.20 -18.95 0.70
CA ASP A 149 11.50 -18.41 -0.63
C ASP A 149 12.74 -17.49 -0.62
N ILE A 150 12.93 -16.72 0.47
CA ILE A 150 14.13 -15.93 0.73
C ILE A 150 15.35 -16.82 0.89
N LYS A 151 15.25 -17.89 1.70
CA LYS A 151 16.35 -18.86 1.86
C LYS A 151 16.72 -19.53 0.54
N ASN A 152 15.74 -19.90 -0.28
CA ASN A 152 15.98 -20.46 -1.60
C ASN A 152 16.68 -19.44 -2.53
N ALA A 153 16.20 -18.20 -2.59
CA ALA A 153 16.80 -17.14 -3.39
C ALA A 153 18.26 -16.84 -2.97
N LEU A 154 18.54 -16.82 -1.66
CA LEU A 154 19.90 -16.70 -1.12
C LEU A 154 20.81 -17.86 -1.55
N SER A 155 20.33 -19.10 -1.42
CA SER A 155 21.12 -20.29 -1.81
C SER A 155 21.46 -20.33 -3.31
N GLU A 156 20.60 -19.75 -4.14
CA GLU A 156 20.79 -19.58 -5.59
C GLU A 156 21.59 -18.31 -5.95
N LYS A 157 22.06 -17.54 -4.96
CA LYS A 157 22.73 -16.23 -5.12
C LYS A 157 21.92 -15.21 -5.92
N LYS A 158 20.58 -15.26 -5.84
CA LYS A 158 19.65 -14.34 -6.51
C LYS A 158 19.38 -13.10 -5.64
N TYR A 159 20.39 -12.27 -5.43
CA TYR A 159 20.35 -11.18 -4.45
C TYR A 159 19.20 -10.18 -4.65
N LEU A 160 18.90 -9.74 -5.88
CA LEU A 160 17.77 -8.84 -6.10
C LEU A 160 16.42 -9.48 -5.75
N LYS A 161 16.26 -10.77 -6.04
CA LYS A 161 15.04 -11.51 -5.67
C LYS A 161 14.92 -11.57 -4.15
N THR A 162 16.03 -11.82 -3.45
CA THR A 162 16.08 -11.78 -1.98
C THR A 162 15.65 -10.40 -1.46
N ILE A 163 16.22 -9.31 -2.00
CA ILE A 163 15.88 -7.94 -1.61
C ILE A 163 14.40 -7.64 -1.87
N ALA A 164 13.88 -8.01 -3.05
CA ALA A 164 12.48 -7.82 -3.41
C ALA A 164 11.53 -8.57 -2.45
N LEU A 165 11.82 -9.84 -2.16
CA LEU A 165 11.05 -10.65 -1.20
C LEU A 165 11.12 -10.08 0.22
N CYS A 166 12.29 -9.58 0.65
CA CYS A 166 12.46 -8.96 1.97
C CYS A 166 11.62 -7.69 2.08
N ASN A 167 11.67 -6.82 1.06
CA ASN A 167 10.86 -5.60 1.00
C ASN A 167 9.36 -5.91 1.01
N GLN A 168 8.94 -6.95 0.30
CA GLN A 168 7.53 -7.39 0.30
C GLN A 168 7.09 -7.95 1.66
N ALA A 169 7.94 -8.74 2.32
CA ALA A 169 7.67 -9.22 3.68
C ALA A 169 7.53 -8.05 4.68
N VAL A 170 8.35 -7.01 4.54
CA VAL A 170 8.26 -5.81 5.38
C VAL A 170 6.95 -5.05 5.11
N SER A 171 6.59 -4.83 3.84
CA SER A 171 5.36 -4.10 3.49
C SER A 171 4.08 -4.81 3.92
N GLU A 172 4.11 -6.14 4.02
CA GLU A 172 3.02 -6.97 4.57
C GLU A 172 3.06 -7.11 6.11
N ASN A 173 3.91 -6.34 6.80
CA ASN A 173 4.12 -6.42 8.26
C ASN A 173 4.50 -7.83 8.75
N LEU A 174 5.29 -8.57 7.96
CA LEU A 174 5.81 -9.92 8.26
C LEU A 174 7.27 -9.90 8.74
N ASN A 175 7.78 -8.73 9.13
CA ASN A 175 9.15 -8.51 9.57
C ASN A 175 9.62 -9.44 10.72
N GLY A 176 10.93 -9.52 10.88
CA GLY A 176 11.63 -10.28 11.93
C GLY A 176 13.12 -10.36 11.64
N GLU A 177 13.90 -10.87 12.60
CA GLU A 177 15.37 -11.00 12.48
C GLU A 177 15.80 -11.67 11.16
N TRP A 178 15.09 -12.72 10.74
CA TRP A 178 15.35 -13.43 9.49
C TRP A 178 15.31 -12.56 8.21
N VAL A 179 14.58 -11.43 8.20
CA VAL A 179 14.61 -10.48 7.09
C VAL A 179 15.89 -9.64 7.15
N ASN A 180 16.26 -9.20 8.35
CA ASN A 180 17.49 -8.43 8.56
C ASN A 180 18.73 -9.29 8.26
N ASP A 181 18.75 -10.54 8.69
CA ASP A 181 19.83 -11.49 8.41
C ASP A 181 20.00 -11.68 6.89
N ALA A 182 18.89 -11.86 6.17
CA ALA A 182 18.88 -11.98 4.72
C ALA A 182 19.37 -10.71 4.03
N LEU A 183 18.99 -9.53 4.55
CA LEU A 183 19.44 -8.24 4.04
C LEU A 183 20.96 -8.05 4.29
N VAL A 184 21.44 -8.36 5.48
CA VAL A 184 22.88 -8.34 5.82
C VAL A 184 23.68 -9.27 4.90
N GLU A 185 23.17 -10.47 4.63
CA GLU A 185 23.83 -11.46 3.75
C GLU A 185 23.95 -10.97 2.30
N VAL A 186 22.99 -10.18 1.81
CA VAL A 186 23.05 -9.55 0.48
C VAL A 186 23.77 -8.20 0.46
N GLY A 187 24.40 -7.81 1.57
CA GLY A 187 25.18 -6.57 1.69
C GLY A 187 24.37 -5.32 1.99
N GLU A 188 23.08 -5.45 2.31
CA GLU A 188 22.25 -4.35 2.80
C GLU A 188 22.53 -4.13 4.30
N SER A 189 22.85 -2.88 4.66
CA SER A 189 23.06 -2.54 6.07
C SER A 189 21.72 -2.55 6.83
N PRO A 190 21.63 -3.18 8.01
CA PRO A 190 20.41 -3.16 8.81
C PRO A 190 20.10 -1.71 9.22
N ARG A 191 18.85 -1.29 9.00
CA ARG A 191 18.39 0.09 9.23
C ARG A 191 18.65 0.51 10.69
N ALA A 192 19.67 1.34 10.90
CA ALA A 192 19.84 2.07 12.15
C ALA A 192 18.79 3.20 12.25
N PHE A 193 18.22 3.40 13.44
CA PHE A 193 17.33 4.53 13.69
C PHE A 193 18.17 5.79 13.90
N SER A 194 18.33 6.58 12.84
CA SER A 194 18.67 8.01 12.89
C SER A 194 17.46 8.82 12.42
N ASP A 195 17.51 10.15 12.58
CA ASP A 195 16.44 11.08 12.16
C ASP A 195 16.14 11.04 10.64
N PHE A 196 16.99 10.41 9.83
CA PHE A 196 16.79 10.18 8.40
C PHE A 196 16.57 8.69 8.06
N SER A 197 16.01 7.91 8.98
CA SER A 197 15.69 6.52 8.71
C SER A 197 14.63 6.38 7.60
N GLY A 198 14.87 5.44 6.68
CA GLY A 198 13.90 5.08 5.65
C GLY A 198 13.82 6.05 4.47
N LEU A 199 14.91 6.73 4.10
CA LEU A 199 15.02 7.39 2.80
C LEU A 199 15.12 6.35 1.69
N THR A 200 14.45 6.62 0.56
CA THR A 200 14.29 5.64 -0.53
C THR A 200 14.50 6.24 -1.91
N ALA A 201 14.30 7.55 -2.06
CA ALA A 201 14.59 8.29 -3.27
C ALA A 201 15.14 9.68 -2.93
N VAL A 202 15.98 10.25 -3.79
CA VAL A 202 16.53 11.59 -3.61
C VAL A 202 16.65 12.28 -4.96
N ALA A 203 16.31 13.56 -5.02
CA ALA A 203 16.43 14.40 -6.20
C ALA A 203 16.81 15.83 -5.80
N TYR A 204 17.47 16.56 -6.69
CA TYR A 204 17.63 18.01 -6.56
C TYR A 204 16.67 18.72 -7.50
N PHE A 205 15.82 19.59 -6.97
CA PHE A 205 14.79 20.26 -7.74
C PHE A 205 14.49 21.67 -7.22
N SER A 206 14.48 22.62 -8.15
CA SER A 206 14.16 24.04 -7.89
C SER A 206 14.95 24.68 -6.74
N GLY A 207 16.23 24.32 -6.58
CA GLY A 207 17.08 24.85 -5.51
C GLY A 207 17.13 23.99 -4.25
N PHE A 208 16.27 22.98 -4.14
CA PHE A 208 16.10 22.18 -2.93
C PHE A 208 16.53 20.74 -3.15
N TRP A 209 17.03 20.12 -2.08
CA TRP A 209 17.18 18.68 -2.00
C TRP A 209 15.85 18.08 -1.51
N ILE A 210 15.36 17.08 -2.24
CA ILE A 210 14.07 16.46 -1.98
C ILE A 210 14.30 14.97 -1.80
N THR A 211 13.73 14.41 -0.74
CA THR A 211 13.86 12.99 -0.40
C THR A 211 12.50 12.34 -0.30
N GLY A 212 12.39 11.12 -0.82
CA GLY A 212 11.23 10.26 -0.65
C GLY A 212 11.49 9.22 0.43
N LYS A 213 10.45 8.84 1.17
CA LYS A 213 10.56 7.93 2.32
C LYS A 213 9.79 6.61 2.13
N VAL A 214 10.10 5.62 2.98
CA VAL A 214 9.41 4.31 3.06
C VAL A 214 7.93 4.45 3.43
N ASN A 215 7.57 5.45 4.24
CA ASN A 215 6.17 5.69 4.63
C ASN A 215 5.35 6.42 3.53
N GLY A 216 6.01 6.97 2.52
CA GLY A 216 5.38 7.72 1.42
C GLY A 216 5.54 9.24 1.51
N ASP A 217 6.16 9.75 2.57
CA ASP A 217 6.45 11.17 2.67
C ASP A 217 7.47 11.62 1.62
N ILE A 218 7.29 12.85 1.15
CA ILE A 218 8.31 13.58 0.39
C ILE A 218 8.76 14.75 1.28
N ALA A 219 10.02 14.74 1.70
CA ALA A 219 10.59 15.78 2.55
C ALA A 219 11.50 16.72 1.74
N VAL A 220 11.40 18.01 2.02
CA VAL A 220 12.30 19.05 1.50
C VAL A 220 13.37 19.31 2.54
N LEU A 221 14.62 19.05 2.17
CA LEU A 221 15.75 19.28 3.04
C LEU A 221 16.20 20.74 2.95
N ASN A 222 16.32 21.37 4.10
CA ASN A 222 17.03 22.63 4.24
C ASN A 222 18.47 22.33 4.66
N ILE A 223 19.41 22.95 3.94
CA ILE A 223 20.84 22.82 4.20
C ILE A 223 21.35 24.20 4.60
N HIS A 224 21.59 24.37 5.90
CA HIS A 224 22.21 25.57 6.45
C HIS A 224 23.45 25.18 7.25
N GLU A 225 24.59 25.79 6.94
CA GLU A 225 25.78 25.83 7.81
C GLU A 225 26.22 24.48 8.43
N LYS A 226 26.01 23.37 7.71
CA LYS A 226 26.31 21.95 8.05
C LYS A 226 25.20 21.16 8.75
N GLU A 227 24.05 21.75 9.03
CA GLU A 227 22.87 21.00 9.46
C GLU A 227 21.94 20.74 8.27
N ILE A 228 21.52 19.48 8.16
CA ILE A 228 20.48 19.04 7.24
C ILE A 228 19.23 18.84 8.11
N SER A 229 18.15 19.53 7.78
CA SER A 229 16.87 19.41 8.49
C SER A 229 15.71 19.33 7.50
N GLU A 230 14.60 18.72 7.92
CA GLU A 230 13.39 18.67 7.12
C GLU A 230 12.59 19.96 7.31
N SER A 231 12.47 20.75 6.25
CA SER A 231 11.77 22.05 6.30
C SER A 231 10.29 21.94 5.98
N ARG A 232 9.92 20.97 5.14
CA ARG A 232 8.55 20.75 4.68
C ARG A 232 8.35 19.28 4.36
N ILE A 233 7.25 18.71 4.85
CA ILE A 233 6.82 17.36 4.53
C ILE A 233 5.57 17.46 3.65
N LEU A 234 5.60 16.78 2.50
CA LEU A 234 4.46 16.62 1.61
C LEU A 234 3.90 15.21 1.84
N ASP A 235 2.98 15.10 2.79
CA ASP A 235 2.27 13.85 3.11
C ASP A 235 1.16 13.64 2.06
N PHE A 236 1.50 12.91 1.00
CA PHE A 236 0.61 12.64 -0.13
C PHE A 236 0.51 11.15 -0.44
N HIS A 237 1.65 10.46 -0.53
CA HIS A 237 1.66 9.03 -0.83
C HIS A 237 1.50 8.22 0.44
N LYS A 238 0.73 7.13 0.38
CA LYS A 238 0.49 6.24 1.53
C LYS A 238 1.51 5.11 1.66
N LYS A 239 2.44 5.04 0.72
CA LYS A 239 3.36 3.92 0.50
C LYS A 239 4.70 4.44 0.02
N LYS A 240 5.74 3.62 0.22
CA LYS A 240 7.14 3.88 -0.13
C LYS A 240 7.29 4.61 -1.46
N ILE A 241 7.99 5.74 -1.44
CA ILE A 241 8.45 6.43 -2.65
C ILE A 241 9.58 5.61 -3.25
N ILE A 242 9.39 5.11 -4.47
CA ILE A 242 10.37 4.28 -5.17
C ILE A 242 11.34 5.14 -5.98
N ALA A 243 10.84 6.22 -6.59
CA ALA A 243 11.66 7.12 -7.39
C ALA A 243 11.21 8.57 -7.21
N LEU A 244 12.19 9.47 -7.21
CA LEU A 244 12.03 10.90 -7.39
C LEU A 244 12.85 11.28 -8.61
N VAL A 245 12.17 11.73 -9.66
CA VAL A 245 12.80 12.16 -10.90
C VAL A 245 12.35 13.57 -11.21
N SER A 246 13.25 14.41 -11.68
CA SER A 246 12.94 15.82 -11.87
C SER A 246 13.60 16.38 -13.11
N ASN A 247 13.00 17.42 -13.64
CA ASN A 247 13.60 18.26 -14.67
C ASN A 247 13.53 19.72 -14.24
N LYS A 248 13.82 20.64 -15.15
CA LYS A 248 13.82 22.08 -14.83
C LYS A 248 12.47 22.60 -14.33
N ASN A 249 11.35 21.97 -14.68
CA ASN A 249 10.01 22.49 -14.44
C ASN A 249 9.19 21.65 -13.48
N PHE A 250 9.39 20.33 -13.48
CA PHE A 250 8.56 19.39 -12.75
C PHE A 250 9.39 18.42 -11.93
N LEU A 251 8.82 18.04 -10.78
CA LEU A 251 9.23 16.90 -9.98
C LEU A 251 8.15 15.84 -10.09
N PHE A 252 8.54 14.60 -10.34
CA PHE A 252 7.66 13.45 -10.27
C PHE A 252 8.09 12.57 -9.10
N ALA A 253 7.11 12.14 -8.31
CA ALA A 253 7.29 11.11 -7.30
C ALA A 253 6.45 9.88 -7.66
N VAL A 254 7.09 8.72 -7.65
CA VAL A 254 6.49 7.44 -8.00
C VAL A 254 6.48 6.54 -6.77
N SER A 255 5.30 6.12 -6.33
CA SER A 255 5.12 5.24 -5.18
C SER A 255 5.03 3.76 -5.59
N SER A 256 5.39 2.89 -4.65
CA SER A 256 5.34 1.42 -4.78
C SER A 256 3.93 0.84 -5.01
N ASP A 257 2.87 1.60 -4.73
CA ASP A 257 1.48 1.20 -5.00
C ASP A 257 0.94 1.68 -6.35
N GLY A 258 1.82 2.23 -7.20
CA GLY A 258 1.47 2.71 -8.53
C GLY A 258 0.98 4.16 -8.56
N PHE A 259 0.86 4.86 -7.43
CA PHE A 259 0.57 6.30 -7.47
C PHE A 259 1.74 7.10 -8.00
N VAL A 260 1.43 8.07 -8.88
CA VAL A 260 2.38 9.04 -9.41
C VAL A 260 1.84 10.44 -9.13
N SER A 261 2.68 11.31 -8.61
CA SER A 261 2.36 12.72 -8.35
C SER A 261 3.34 13.62 -9.09
N LYS A 262 2.85 14.68 -9.70
CA LYS A 262 3.61 15.70 -10.43
C LYS A 262 3.52 17.03 -9.73
N TRP A 263 4.66 17.66 -9.49
CA TRP A 263 4.78 18.90 -8.73
C TRP A 263 5.46 19.98 -9.56
N ASP A 264 5.04 21.24 -9.37
CA ASP A 264 5.69 22.41 -9.98
C ASP A 264 6.93 22.84 -9.18
N LYS A 265 7.64 23.88 -9.65
CA LYS A 265 8.79 24.48 -8.96
C LYS A 265 8.50 24.99 -7.54
N GLY A 266 7.27 25.41 -7.27
CA GLY A 266 6.81 25.82 -5.95
C GLY A 266 6.43 24.64 -5.05
N LEU A 267 6.62 23.41 -5.52
CA LEU A 267 6.18 22.19 -4.88
C LEU A 267 4.66 22.17 -4.65
N ASN A 268 3.90 22.76 -5.59
CA ASN A 268 2.46 22.60 -5.65
C ASN A 268 2.13 21.37 -6.49
N LEU A 269 1.19 20.55 -6.03
CA LEU A 269 0.70 19.40 -6.78
C LEU A 269 -0.02 19.89 -8.03
N ILE A 270 0.49 19.53 -9.21
CA ILE A 270 -0.13 19.85 -10.51
C ILE A 270 -1.14 18.77 -10.89
N SER A 271 -0.73 17.51 -10.77
CA SER A 271 -1.55 16.36 -11.14
C SER A 271 -1.10 15.11 -10.42
N ASP A 272 -2.00 14.16 -10.31
CA ASP A 272 -1.76 12.82 -9.81
C ASP A 272 -2.54 11.79 -10.65
N PHE A 273 -2.03 10.57 -10.68
CA PHE A 273 -2.71 9.45 -11.33
C PHE A 273 -2.22 8.14 -10.73
N LYS A 274 -3.03 7.09 -10.89
CA LYS A 274 -2.70 5.74 -10.43
C LYS A 274 -2.44 4.83 -11.61
N LEU A 275 -1.31 4.15 -11.56
CA LEU A 275 -0.93 3.11 -12.49
C LEU A 275 -1.50 1.75 -12.07
N ASN A 276 -1.84 0.91 -13.04
CA ASN A 276 -2.26 -0.47 -12.81
C ASN A 276 -1.07 -1.44 -12.84
N ILE A 277 0.09 -1.01 -12.31
CA ILE A 277 1.34 -1.78 -12.23
C ILE A 277 2.03 -1.52 -10.89
N LYS A 278 3.05 -2.31 -10.54
CA LYS A 278 3.90 -2.07 -9.35
C LYS A 278 5.25 -1.48 -9.78
N PRO A 279 5.48 -0.16 -9.64
CA PRO A 279 6.71 0.48 -10.06
C PRO A 279 7.94 -0.01 -9.29
N ILE A 280 9.06 -0.17 -9.99
CA ILE A 280 10.39 -0.47 -9.42
C ILE A 280 11.39 0.64 -9.69
N CYS A 281 11.33 1.24 -10.87
CA CYS A 281 12.25 2.28 -11.30
C CYS A 281 11.52 3.30 -12.15
N ALA A 282 12.06 4.51 -12.22
CA ALA A 282 11.58 5.55 -13.11
C ALA A 282 12.74 6.41 -13.61
N ASP A 283 12.57 6.98 -14.80
CA ASP A 283 13.47 7.96 -15.39
C ASP A 283 12.68 9.05 -16.14
N LEU A 284 13.25 10.23 -16.31
CA LEU A 284 12.56 11.39 -16.88
C LEU A 284 13.45 12.13 -17.89
N GLU A 285 12.95 12.23 -19.12
CA GLU A 285 13.59 13.05 -20.15
C GLU A 285 12.53 13.84 -20.93
N ASN A 286 12.78 15.12 -21.22
CA ASN A 286 11.89 15.94 -22.06
C ASN A 286 10.40 15.94 -21.65
N ASN A 287 10.11 15.92 -20.34
CA ASN A 287 8.77 15.78 -19.75
C ASN A 287 8.06 14.44 -20.01
N LYS A 288 8.80 13.45 -20.53
CA LYS A 288 8.34 12.08 -20.72
C LYS A 288 8.88 11.23 -19.58
N LEU A 289 7.98 10.68 -18.78
CA LEU A 289 8.32 9.87 -17.61
C LEU A 289 8.24 8.39 -18.00
N LEU A 290 9.33 7.65 -17.85
CA LEU A 290 9.36 6.20 -17.99
C LEU A 290 9.27 5.55 -16.63
N ILE A 291 8.52 4.46 -16.54
CA ILE A 291 8.36 3.67 -15.33
C ILE A 291 8.48 2.20 -15.68
N GLY A 292 9.45 1.51 -15.07
CA GLY A 292 9.59 0.06 -15.14
C GLY A 292 8.88 -0.61 -13.97
N SER A 293 8.20 -1.73 -14.23
CA SER A 293 7.39 -2.45 -13.23
C SER A 293 7.92 -3.84 -12.86
N LEU A 294 7.48 -4.34 -11.71
CA LEU A 294 7.75 -5.70 -11.24
C LEU A 294 7.15 -6.77 -12.15
N GLU A 295 6.00 -6.47 -12.76
CA GLU A 295 5.33 -7.32 -13.74
C GLU A 295 6.04 -7.32 -15.10
N GLY A 296 6.98 -6.39 -15.30
CA GLY A 296 7.79 -6.27 -16.50
C GLY A 296 7.18 -5.37 -17.58
N SER A 297 6.20 -4.56 -17.21
CA SER A 297 5.68 -3.51 -18.08
C SER A 297 6.58 -2.28 -18.04
N LEU A 298 6.86 -1.71 -19.21
CA LEU A 298 7.43 -0.38 -19.37
C LEU A 298 6.30 0.59 -19.71
N VAL A 299 6.06 1.54 -18.81
CA VAL A 299 5.04 2.57 -18.97
C VAL A 299 5.70 3.89 -19.32
N LEU A 300 5.27 4.49 -20.42
CA LEU A 300 5.58 5.85 -20.81
C LEU A 300 4.42 6.75 -20.41
N VAL A 301 4.71 7.80 -19.64
CA VAL A 301 3.74 8.82 -19.28
C VAL A 301 4.08 10.11 -20.03
N GLU A 302 3.17 10.53 -20.89
CA GLU A 302 3.22 11.81 -21.59
C GLU A 302 1.95 12.60 -21.32
N ASN A 303 2.08 13.88 -20.93
CA ASN A 303 0.93 14.73 -20.59
C ASN A 303 -0.03 14.06 -19.59
N ASP A 304 0.55 13.41 -18.58
CA ASP A 304 -0.16 12.72 -17.49
C ASP A 304 -1.03 11.54 -17.99
N LYS A 305 -0.76 11.02 -19.20
CA LYS A 305 -1.41 9.85 -19.78
C LYS A 305 -0.43 8.66 -19.82
N PRO A 306 -0.63 7.63 -18.99
CA PRO A 306 0.20 6.44 -19.00
C PRO A 306 -0.14 5.54 -20.20
N THR A 307 0.89 5.09 -20.91
CA THR A 307 0.79 4.13 -22.02
C THR A 307 1.81 3.03 -21.82
N VAL A 308 1.38 1.77 -21.84
CA VAL A 308 2.31 0.63 -21.84
C VAL A 308 2.96 0.56 -23.23
N VAL A 309 4.27 0.71 -23.28
CA VAL A 309 5.03 0.77 -24.55
C VAL A 309 5.85 -0.48 -24.82
N PHE A 310 6.09 -1.30 -23.79
CA PHE A 310 6.83 -2.56 -23.90
C PHE A 310 6.48 -3.48 -22.73
N GLU A 311 6.55 -4.79 -22.95
CA GLU A 311 6.34 -5.82 -21.93
C GLU A 311 7.45 -6.86 -21.99
N GLU A 312 7.99 -7.20 -20.83
CA GLU A 312 8.98 -8.27 -20.61
C GLU A 312 8.48 -9.19 -19.50
N LYS A 313 8.83 -10.48 -19.54
CA LYS A 313 8.31 -11.47 -18.56
C LYS A 313 8.97 -11.36 -17.19
N ASN A 314 10.14 -10.75 -17.15
CA ASN A 314 11.11 -10.88 -16.08
C ASN A 314 11.12 -9.72 -15.08
N GLY A 315 10.17 -8.78 -15.15
CA GLY A 315 10.21 -7.54 -14.38
C GLY A 315 11.31 -6.58 -14.86
N ILE A 316 11.08 -5.28 -14.79
CA ILE A 316 12.04 -4.25 -15.21
C ILE A 316 12.65 -3.61 -13.96
N SER A 317 13.97 -3.79 -13.81
CA SER A 317 14.74 -3.30 -12.65
C SER A 317 15.31 -1.90 -12.86
N ILE A 318 15.70 -1.59 -14.10
CA ILE A 318 16.22 -0.29 -14.51
C ILE A 318 15.55 0.11 -15.81
N VAL A 319 15.21 1.39 -15.91
CA VAL A 319 14.87 2.04 -17.17
C VAL A 319 15.65 3.34 -17.28
N PHE A 320 16.09 3.67 -18.50
CA PHE A 320 16.62 4.99 -18.77
C PHE A 320 16.54 5.43 -20.23
N TYR A 321 16.55 6.74 -20.41
CA TYR A 321 16.74 7.40 -21.69
C TYR A 321 18.23 7.47 -22.05
N GLY A 322 18.60 6.89 -23.19
CA GLY A 322 19.84 7.23 -23.90
C GLY A 322 19.56 8.25 -25.00
N GLU A 323 20.59 8.74 -25.70
CA GLU A 323 20.44 9.86 -26.67
C GLU A 323 19.36 9.65 -27.74
N LYS A 324 19.11 8.39 -28.12
CA LYS A 324 18.15 8.02 -29.19
C LYS A 324 17.29 6.81 -28.86
N ASN A 325 17.55 6.16 -27.72
CA ASN A 325 17.01 4.83 -27.41
C ASN A 325 16.57 4.80 -25.96
N ILE A 326 15.65 3.90 -25.65
CA ILE A 326 15.38 3.53 -24.27
C ILE A 326 16.17 2.27 -23.96
N HIS A 327 16.88 2.29 -22.85
CA HIS A 327 17.57 1.13 -22.32
C HIS A 327 16.84 0.65 -21.08
N LEU A 328 16.71 -0.66 -20.93
CA LEU A 328 16.15 -1.26 -19.73
C LEU A 328 16.86 -2.56 -19.39
N VAL A 329 16.92 -2.86 -18.09
CA VAL A 329 17.51 -4.08 -17.57
C VAL A 329 16.44 -4.85 -16.81
N ASP A 330 16.19 -6.10 -17.18
CA ASP A 330 15.26 -6.94 -16.44
C ASP A 330 15.86 -7.40 -15.09
N LEU A 331 15.03 -7.98 -14.20
CA LEU A 331 15.50 -8.46 -12.89
C LEU A 331 16.52 -9.62 -12.97
N TYR A 332 16.77 -10.16 -14.16
CA TYR A 332 17.71 -11.25 -14.42
C TYR A 332 19.00 -10.77 -15.12
N GLY A 333 19.11 -9.48 -15.42
CA GLY A 333 20.31 -8.92 -16.07
C GLY A 333 20.29 -8.95 -17.59
N SER A 334 19.14 -9.16 -18.21
CA SER A 334 19.02 -8.94 -19.66
C SER A 334 18.90 -7.44 -19.94
N LEU A 335 19.87 -6.90 -20.67
CA LEU A 335 19.80 -5.54 -21.21
C LEU A 335 19.04 -5.55 -22.54
N PHE A 336 18.02 -4.72 -22.62
CA PHE A 336 17.27 -4.45 -23.84
C PHE A 336 17.53 -3.02 -24.28
N THR A 337 17.68 -2.83 -25.60
CA THR A 337 17.69 -1.52 -26.22
C THR A 337 16.47 -1.40 -27.13
N LEU A 338 15.59 -0.48 -26.78
CA LEU A 338 14.37 -0.16 -27.51
C LEU A 338 14.60 1.09 -28.36
N TYR A 339 14.17 1.01 -29.61
CA TYR A 339 14.24 2.14 -30.54
C TYR A 339 12.83 2.62 -30.81
N GLU A 340 12.65 3.93 -30.78
CA GLU A 340 11.39 4.54 -31.19
C GLU A 340 11.26 4.47 -32.71
N LYS A 341 10.23 3.79 -33.20
CA LYS A 341 9.88 3.73 -34.62
C LYS A 341 8.37 3.83 -34.75
N ASN A 342 7.89 4.85 -35.44
CA ASN A 342 6.45 5.09 -35.67
C ASN A 342 5.63 5.11 -34.36
N ASN A 343 6.10 5.81 -33.32
CA ASN A 343 5.48 5.85 -31.99
C ASN A 343 5.36 4.48 -31.28
N SER A 344 6.11 3.48 -31.74
CA SER A 344 6.22 2.17 -31.11
C SER A 344 7.67 1.88 -30.74
N PHE A 345 7.87 1.20 -29.63
CA PHE A 345 9.21 0.82 -29.17
C PHE A 345 9.50 -0.62 -29.57
N MET A 346 10.50 -0.81 -30.44
CA MET A 346 10.90 -2.14 -30.87
C MET A 346 12.23 -2.55 -30.22
N PRO A 347 12.33 -3.76 -29.64
CA PRO A 347 13.60 -4.27 -29.14
C PRO A 347 14.55 -4.57 -30.30
N LYS A 348 15.75 -3.97 -30.28
CA LYS A 348 16.77 -4.23 -31.32
C LYS A 348 17.81 -5.26 -30.90
N LYS A 349 18.19 -5.26 -29.62
CA LYS A 349 19.28 -6.09 -29.12
C LYS A 349 19.01 -6.49 -27.68
N LYS A 350 19.13 -7.79 -27.43
CA LYS A 350 19.20 -8.37 -26.09
C LYS A 350 20.66 -8.73 -25.82
N LYS A 351 21.24 -8.16 -24.76
CA LYS A 351 22.57 -8.54 -24.26
C LYS A 351 22.37 -9.13 -22.86
N ASP A 352 22.73 -10.38 -22.69
CA ASP A 352 22.75 -10.99 -21.36
C ASP A 352 23.98 -10.47 -20.61
N LEU A 353 23.75 -9.77 -19.50
CA LEU A 353 24.81 -9.24 -18.65
C LEU A 353 25.23 -10.24 -17.58
N SER A 354 24.55 -11.39 -17.45
CA SER A 354 24.70 -12.39 -16.37
C SER A 354 24.45 -11.88 -14.95
N CYS A 355 24.09 -10.61 -14.79
CA CYS A 355 23.85 -9.96 -13.52
C CYS A 355 22.86 -8.81 -13.68
N ALA A 356 21.97 -8.67 -12.70
CA ALA A 356 20.93 -7.67 -12.74
C ALA A 356 21.47 -6.25 -12.55
N GLY A 357 20.75 -5.26 -13.08
CA GLY A 357 21.08 -3.85 -12.92
C GLY A 357 20.80 -3.37 -11.49
N LEU A 358 21.63 -2.47 -10.97
CA LEU A 358 21.42 -1.80 -9.68
C LEU A 358 21.08 -0.31 -9.80
N SER A 359 21.84 0.44 -10.58
CA SER A 359 21.63 1.88 -10.74
C SER A 359 22.00 2.33 -12.14
N PHE A 360 21.49 3.49 -12.52
CA PHE A 360 21.78 4.13 -13.80
C PHE A 360 22.05 5.62 -13.59
N SER A 361 22.87 6.21 -14.46
CA SER A 361 22.89 7.65 -14.68
C SER A 361 23.44 8.02 -16.06
N GLY A 362 22.70 8.88 -16.77
CA GLY A 362 23.09 9.46 -18.06
C GLY A 362 23.44 8.41 -19.11
N SER A 363 24.74 8.15 -19.25
CA SER A 363 25.28 7.18 -20.22
C SER A 363 25.85 5.94 -19.54
N ALA A 364 25.54 5.63 -18.28
CA ALA A 364 26.12 4.47 -17.61
C ALA A 364 25.12 3.76 -16.69
N PHE A 365 25.28 2.45 -16.53
CA PHE A 365 24.55 1.68 -15.53
C PHE A 365 25.46 0.69 -14.81
N SER A 366 25.11 0.37 -13.56
CA SER A 366 25.81 -0.62 -12.75
C SER A 366 25.04 -1.93 -12.62
N THR A 367 25.77 -3.00 -12.35
CA THR A 367 25.23 -4.33 -12.08
C THR A 367 25.59 -4.81 -10.68
N VAL A 368 24.85 -5.84 -10.21
CA VAL A 368 25.03 -6.44 -8.88
C VAL A 368 26.45 -6.95 -8.64
N ASP A 369 27.16 -7.40 -9.67
CA ASP A 369 28.55 -7.87 -9.57
C ASP A 369 29.57 -6.73 -9.42
N GLY A 370 29.13 -5.46 -9.34
CA GLY A 370 30.00 -4.29 -9.22
C GLY A 370 30.55 -3.79 -10.54
N SER A 371 30.03 -4.27 -11.66
CA SER A 371 30.42 -3.78 -12.97
C SER A 371 29.64 -2.53 -13.34
N VAL A 372 30.32 -1.60 -14.01
CA VAL A 372 29.74 -0.40 -14.59
C VAL A 372 29.90 -0.48 -16.10
N TYR A 373 28.79 -0.34 -16.81
CA TYR A 373 28.71 -0.34 -18.26
C TYR A 373 28.42 1.06 -18.75
N PHE A 374 29.22 1.57 -19.67
CA PHE A 374 29.02 2.87 -20.31
C PHE A 374 28.37 2.69 -21.67
N GLU A 375 27.38 3.50 -22.03
CA GLU A 375 26.73 3.58 -23.34
C GLU A 375 27.71 4.13 -24.38
N ASP A 376 28.75 3.36 -24.68
CA ASP A 376 29.49 3.47 -25.92
C ASP A 376 28.99 2.41 -26.91
N LYS A 377 29.54 2.39 -28.13
CA LYS A 377 29.14 1.42 -29.17
C LYS A 377 29.20 -0.06 -28.71
N ASN A 378 29.91 -0.37 -27.61
CA ASN A 378 30.15 -1.75 -27.15
C ASN A 378 29.77 -2.03 -25.69
N PHE A 379 29.24 -1.06 -24.95
CA PHE A 379 29.08 -1.14 -23.51
C PHE A 379 30.39 -1.47 -22.77
N LYS A 380 31.39 -0.57 -22.83
CA LYS A 380 32.65 -0.75 -22.10
C LYS A 380 32.39 -1.01 -20.61
N LYS A 381 33.00 -2.07 -20.10
CA LYS A 381 32.85 -2.58 -18.75
C LYS A 381 34.03 -2.14 -17.87
N ILE A 382 33.75 -1.48 -16.75
CA ILE A 382 34.70 -1.27 -15.64
C ILE A 382 34.23 -2.14 -14.48
N ASN A 383 35.14 -2.87 -13.83
CA ASN A 383 34.80 -3.70 -12.68
C ASN A 383 35.31 -3.05 -11.39
N LEU A 384 34.40 -2.68 -10.49
CA LEU A 384 34.73 -2.07 -9.21
C LEU A 384 34.99 -3.09 -8.08
N LYS A 385 34.97 -4.40 -8.41
CA LYS A 385 35.17 -5.55 -7.52
C LYS A 385 34.10 -5.76 -6.45
N SER A 386 33.04 -4.95 -6.45
CA SER A 386 32.05 -4.92 -5.37
C SER A 386 30.81 -4.09 -5.76
N SER A 387 29.64 -4.44 -5.21
CA SER A 387 28.32 -4.04 -5.71
C SER A 387 28.03 -2.54 -5.65
N VAL A 388 27.78 -1.93 -6.81
CA VAL A 388 27.51 -0.49 -6.94
C VAL A 388 26.02 -0.23 -6.81
N LEU A 389 25.61 0.28 -5.65
CA LEU A 389 24.22 0.50 -5.26
C LEU A 389 23.61 1.76 -5.89
N SER A 390 24.43 2.78 -6.14
CA SER A 390 24.00 4.02 -6.76
C SER A 390 25.05 4.50 -7.76
N LEU A 391 24.62 5.08 -8.85
CA LEU A 391 25.44 5.58 -9.94
C LEU A 391 24.92 6.96 -10.32
N LEU A 392 25.83 7.90 -10.52
CA LEU A 392 25.47 9.27 -10.82
C LEU A 392 26.49 9.93 -11.75
N ASP A 393 26.01 10.42 -12.89
CA ASP A 393 26.76 11.22 -13.84
C ASP A 393 26.93 12.62 -13.25
N ILE A 394 28.19 13.03 -13.14
CA ILE A 394 28.60 14.29 -12.50
C ILE A 394 29.38 15.17 -13.47
N GLY A 395 29.28 14.88 -14.77
CA GLY A 395 29.87 15.66 -15.85
C GLY A 395 30.44 14.77 -16.95
N GLN A 396 30.85 15.40 -18.05
CA GLN A 396 31.25 14.73 -19.30
C GLN A 396 32.29 13.60 -19.16
N ASN A 397 33.06 13.55 -18.07
CA ASN A 397 34.14 12.59 -17.88
C ASN A 397 34.15 11.94 -16.48
N TYR A 398 33.13 12.16 -15.66
CA TYR A 398 33.16 11.76 -14.25
C TYR A 398 31.86 11.07 -13.87
N LEU A 399 32.00 9.95 -13.15
CA LEU A 399 30.89 9.17 -12.64
C LEU A 399 31.10 8.91 -11.14
N ALA A 400 30.13 9.26 -10.32
CA ALA A 400 30.11 8.86 -8.93
C ALA A 400 29.40 7.51 -8.77
N ALA A 401 30.05 6.58 -8.10
CA ALA A 401 29.55 5.25 -7.78
C ALA A 401 29.44 5.12 -6.25
N GLY A 402 28.21 5.02 -5.77
CA GLY A 402 27.86 4.62 -4.41
C GLY A 402 28.03 3.12 -4.25
N HIS A 403 28.85 2.73 -3.29
CA HIS A 403 29.39 1.41 -3.06
C HIS A 403 29.46 1.16 -1.52
N PHE A 404 30.26 0.23 -0.98
CA PHE A 404 30.92 0.31 0.36
C PHE A 404 31.84 1.54 0.50
N GLY A 405 31.35 2.71 0.07
CA GLY A 405 32.09 3.93 -0.13
C GLY A 405 31.46 4.80 -1.19
N LEU A 406 32.04 5.98 -1.43
CA LEU A 406 31.76 6.79 -2.61
C LEU A 406 33.03 6.78 -3.45
N LYS A 407 32.94 6.33 -4.70
CA LYS A 407 34.06 6.35 -5.64
C LYS A 407 33.74 7.26 -6.81
N VAL A 408 34.62 8.20 -7.12
CA VAL A 408 34.55 8.97 -8.38
C VAL A 408 35.45 8.30 -9.40
N ILE A 409 34.85 7.89 -10.51
CA ILE A 409 35.48 7.25 -11.65
C ILE A 409 35.73 8.33 -12.70
N GLY A 410 36.96 8.45 -13.20
CA GLY A 410 37.34 9.46 -14.18
C GLY A 410 38.79 9.32 -14.62
N LYS A 411 39.48 10.45 -14.89
CA LYS A 411 40.91 10.42 -15.26
C LYS A 411 41.83 9.92 -14.13
N LYS A 412 41.46 10.18 -12.89
CA LYS A 412 42.12 9.68 -11.68
C LYS A 412 41.03 9.16 -10.75
N ASP A 413 40.91 7.84 -10.64
CA ASP A 413 39.97 7.22 -9.70
C ASP A 413 40.25 7.69 -8.27
N GLN A 414 39.23 8.16 -7.57
CA GLN A 414 39.33 8.61 -6.17
C GLN A 414 38.27 7.93 -5.30
N ASN A 415 38.67 7.47 -4.11
CA ASN A 415 37.76 6.97 -3.07
C ASN A 415 37.49 8.10 -2.07
N LEU A 416 36.23 8.55 -1.97
CA LEU A 416 35.81 9.72 -1.20
C LEU A 416 35.22 9.36 0.17
N ALA A 417 34.52 8.23 0.25
CA ALA A 417 33.96 7.74 1.51
C ALA A 417 34.34 6.28 1.74
N SER A 418 34.56 5.91 2.99
CA SER A 418 34.88 4.53 3.41
C SER A 418 33.65 3.72 3.81
N ARG A 419 32.45 4.32 3.78
CA ARG A 419 31.20 3.73 4.27
C ARG A 419 30.19 3.55 3.15
N SER A 420 29.33 2.54 3.30
CA SER A 420 28.27 2.20 2.35
C SER A 420 27.42 3.41 1.99
N THR A 421 27.45 3.81 0.72
CA THR A 421 26.67 4.92 0.17
C THR A 421 25.53 4.32 -0.65
N LEU A 422 24.32 4.45 -0.11
CA LEU A 422 23.10 3.83 -0.64
C LEU A 422 22.49 4.66 -1.77
N MET A 423 22.52 6.00 -1.64
CA MET A 423 21.90 6.90 -2.61
C MET A 423 22.76 8.14 -2.82
N LEU A 424 22.76 8.61 -4.07
CA LEU A 424 23.49 9.79 -4.50
C LEU A 424 22.55 10.71 -5.30
N ALA A 425 22.64 12.01 -5.07
CA ALA A 425 22.16 13.01 -6.00
C ALA A 425 23.14 14.17 -6.11
N PHE A 426 23.09 14.87 -7.24
CA PHE A 426 24.05 15.89 -7.64
C PHE A 426 23.29 17.06 -8.24
N ASN A 427 23.64 18.27 -7.82
CA ASN A 427 23.01 19.51 -8.28
C ASN A 427 23.88 20.30 -9.27
N GLY A 428 25.05 19.79 -9.64
CA GLY A 428 26.06 20.50 -10.43
C GLY A 428 27.25 21.02 -9.62
N SER A 429 27.07 21.25 -8.32
CA SER A 429 28.13 21.75 -7.41
C SER A 429 28.40 20.86 -6.21
N ASP A 430 27.42 20.07 -5.76
CA ASP A 430 27.45 19.32 -4.52
C ASP A 430 26.79 17.94 -4.67
N PHE A 431 27.31 16.98 -3.90
CA PHE A 431 26.77 15.63 -3.75
C PHE A 431 26.01 15.52 -2.44
N LEU A 432 24.76 15.08 -2.51
CA LEU A 432 24.07 14.58 -1.33
C LEU A 432 24.19 13.06 -1.31
N CYS A 433 24.83 12.54 -0.25
CA CYS A 433 25.09 11.12 -0.06
C CYS A 433 24.27 10.61 1.12
N TYR A 434 23.45 9.58 0.89
CA TYR A 434 22.80 8.84 1.96
C TYR A 434 23.56 7.56 2.26
N LYS A 435 23.93 7.35 3.51
CA LYS A 435 24.76 6.23 3.95
C LYS A 435 23.96 5.13 4.63
N GLY A 436 24.55 3.93 4.69
CA GLY A 436 23.94 2.77 5.36
C GLY A 436 23.71 2.94 6.86
N ASP A 437 24.42 3.87 7.50
CA ASP A 437 24.20 4.28 8.90
C ASP A 437 23.08 5.34 9.04
N ASN A 438 22.35 5.60 7.95
CA ASN A 438 21.26 6.58 7.87
C ASN A 438 21.73 8.02 8.09
N SER A 439 23.02 8.32 7.87
CA SER A 439 23.51 9.68 7.80
C SER A 439 23.34 10.26 6.39
N LEU A 440 23.05 11.56 6.33
CA LEU A 440 23.15 12.36 5.11
C LEU A 440 24.42 13.20 5.17
N GLU A 441 25.19 13.17 4.10
CA GLU A 441 26.37 14.03 3.97
C GLU A 441 26.30 14.82 2.67
N LEU A 442 26.54 16.13 2.78
CA LEU A 442 26.70 17.00 1.63
C LEU A 442 28.19 17.22 1.36
N TRP A 443 28.61 17.03 0.12
CA TRP A 443 29.99 17.25 -0.28
C TRP A 443 30.13 18.15 -1.50
N SER A 444 31.03 19.13 -1.44
CA SER A 444 31.30 20.05 -2.56
C SER A 444 32.14 19.39 -3.66
N ALA A 445 31.62 19.39 -4.88
CA ALA A 445 32.23 18.85 -6.08
C ALA A 445 33.48 19.62 -6.54
N SER A 446 33.57 20.91 -6.20
CA SER A 446 34.72 21.76 -6.53
C SER A 446 36.06 21.23 -5.99
N ARG A 447 36.05 20.34 -5.00
CA ARG A 447 37.27 19.70 -4.50
C ARG A 447 37.89 18.70 -5.49
N TRP A 448 37.18 18.33 -6.55
CA TRP A 448 37.54 17.18 -7.39
C TRP A 448 37.40 17.39 -8.89
N LEU A 449 36.60 18.37 -9.32
CA LEU A 449 36.36 18.67 -10.74
C LEU A 449 37.44 19.57 -11.37
N ASP A 450 38.59 19.74 -10.72
CA ASP A 450 39.75 20.51 -11.23
C ASP A 450 40.44 19.86 -12.45
#